data_AF-A0AA88W081-F1
#
_entry.id   AF-A0AA88W081-F1
#
_cell.length_a   1.000
_cell.length_b   1.000
_cell.length_c   1.000
_cell.angle_alpha   90.00
_cell.angle_beta   90.00
_cell.angle_gamma   90.00
#
_symmetry.space_group_name_H-M   'P 1'
#
loop_
_entity.id
_entity.type
_entity.pdbx_description
1 polymer ?
#
loop_
_entity_poly.entity_id
_entity_poly.type
_entity_poly.pdbx_seq_one_letter_code
_entity_poly.pdbx_strand_id
1 'polypeptide(L)'
;VQGSSSVAAIEKLVEPVSGVSEAQNATASHVKGDDDFKPHEWKKLSSKELGIRTSKITKPTRLVLNVLKKKGYEVYLVGGCVRDLLLRRTPKDFDIITSAELKEVLRTFPRCEVVGKRFPICHVHVDDTIVEVSSFSTCGRTFGRKSSYGFRKPRDCDESDFRRWRNCLRRDFTINGLMFDPYAKIVYDYIGGMEDIRKAKVRCVITASTSFTEDCARILRGVRIAARLGFRFAKGTAHSVKELSYLLSRLDRGRFLMEMNYMLAYGSAEASLRLLWKFGLLEILLPIQAEYFVSQGFRRRDERSNMLLSLFSSLDKYLAPDRPCHCCLWVCVLAFHKALLDQPRDPLVVAAFSLAVHSGGSLSDAVKVAWRISQPHDTSFLELSEPGGLDSDAALMDEVIDLAASVKDALQKLADERYVSRALIKYPQAPHSDLVFISLALTLKVSTIFDCVRRGKEKGFVTKPRNKIDYESLVLGQLQEVRRMFARIVFDTVYPPELKRGNYSLNGNSST
;
A
#
# COMPACT_ATOMS: atom_id res chain seq x y z
N VAL A 1 12.49 -33.56 10.49
CA VAL A 1 11.06 -33.64 10.08
C VAL A 1 10.83 -32.56 9.05
N GLN A 2 10.49 -32.98 7.82
CA GLN A 2 10.54 -32.20 6.58
C GLN A 2 9.69 -30.93 6.61
N GLY A 3 10.28 -29.80 6.23
CA GLY A 3 9.58 -28.55 5.90
C GLY A 3 9.55 -28.38 4.38
N SER A 4 8.39 -28.63 3.78
CA SER A 4 8.17 -28.48 2.34
C SER A 4 7.99 -27.00 1.98
N SER A 5 9.04 -26.44 1.38
CA SER A 5 8.99 -25.27 0.51
C SER A 5 8.15 -25.59 -0.73
N SER A 6 7.08 -24.85 -0.98
CA SER A 6 6.36 -24.89 -2.26
C SER A 6 6.43 -23.51 -2.92
N VAL A 7 7.57 -23.24 -3.53
CA VAL A 7 7.72 -22.26 -4.60
C VAL A 7 7.08 -22.89 -5.84
N ALA A 8 5.84 -22.52 -6.15
CA ALA A 8 5.21 -22.95 -7.40
C ALA A 8 5.64 -21.99 -8.51
N ALA A 9 6.42 -22.54 -9.45
CA ALA A 9 6.91 -21.90 -10.64
C ALA A 9 5.78 -21.29 -11.48
N ILE A 10 5.96 -20.05 -11.91
CA ILE A 10 5.16 -19.43 -12.96
C ILE A 10 6.05 -19.45 -14.20
N GLU A 11 5.77 -20.37 -15.12
CA GLU A 11 6.38 -20.41 -16.44
C GLU A 11 6.10 -19.10 -17.18
N LYS A 12 7.20 -18.46 -17.61
CA LYS A 12 7.22 -17.28 -18.47
C LYS A 12 6.85 -17.70 -19.89
N LEU A 13 5.67 -17.31 -20.36
CA LEU A 13 5.39 -17.18 -21.79
C LEU A 13 5.69 -15.73 -22.20
N VAL A 14 6.86 -15.55 -22.82
CA VAL A 14 7.29 -14.34 -23.51
C VAL A 14 6.89 -14.51 -24.97
N GLU A 15 6.03 -13.65 -25.48
CA GLU A 15 5.93 -13.40 -26.93
C GLU A 15 6.56 -12.03 -27.24
N PRO A 16 7.35 -11.92 -28.33
CA PRO A 16 8.01 -10.68 -28.71
C PRO A 16 7.01 -9.80 -29.47
N VAL A 17 6.94 -8.52 -29.12
CA VAL A 17 6.34 -7.52 -30.01
C VAL A 17 7.50 -6.76 -30.66
N SER A 18 7.73 -7.12 -31.92
CA SER A 18 8.64 -6.47 -32.86
C SER A 18 8.34 -4.98 -33.02
N GLY A 19 9.39 -4.18 -33.17
CA GLY A 19 9.34 -2.73 -33.30
C GLY A 19 8.71 -2.23 -34.59
N VAL A 20 8.24 -0.99 -34.55
CA VAL A 20 8.04 -0.15 -35.74
C VAL A 20 8.48 1.27 -35.40
N SER A 21 9.25 1.81 -36.33
CA SER A 21 9.89 3.12 -36.41
C SER A 21 8.93 4.30 -36.48
N GLU A 22 9.48 5.48 -36.18
CA GLU A 22 8.89 6.81 -36.34
C GLU A 22 8.34 7.06 -37.75
N ALA A 23 7.15 7.65 -37.82
CA ALA A 23 6.77 8.62 -38.85
C ALA A 23 5.61 9.48 -38.35
N GLN A 24 5.83 10.79 -38.40
CA GLN A 24 4.85 11.84 -38.13
C GLN A 24 3.76 11.84 -39.22
N ASN A 25 2.49 11.91 -38.83
CA ASN A 25 1.55 12.92 -39.35
C ASN A 25 0.19 12.84 -38.66
N ALA A 26 -0.30 14.02 -38.30
CA ALA A 26 -1.55 14.26 -37.60
C ALA A 26 -2.76 14.10 -38.54
N THR A 27 -3.72 13.28 -38.14
CA THR A 27 -5.15 13.47 -38.45
C THR A 27 -5.98 12.82 -37.35
N ALA A 28 -6.93 13.58 -36.81
CA ALA A 28 -7.88 13.13 -35.81
C ALA A 28 -8.69 11.93 -36.32
N SER A 29 -8.45 10.75 -35.76
CA SER A 29 -9.24 9.55 -36.01
C SER A 29 -9.87 9.07 -34.71
N HIS A 30 -11.20 8.98 -34.70
CA HIS A 30 -12.01 8.34 -33.68
C HIS A 30 -11.36 7.06 -33.14
N VAL A 31 -11.00 7.07 -31.85
CA VAL A 31 -10.63 5.87 -31.12
C VAL A 31 -11.85 4.97 -31.05
N LYS A 32 -11.89 3.95 -31.91
CA LYS A 32 -12.78 2.80 -31.75
C LYS A 32 -12.48 2.19 -30.37
N GLY A 33 -13.44 2.33 -29.46
CA GLY A 33 -13.38 1.75 -28.12
C GLY A 33 -13.48 0.23 -28.21
N ASP A 34 -12.32 -0.42 -28.28
CA ASP A 34 -12.20 -1.88 -28.24
C ASP A 34 -11.99 -2.31 -26.78
N ASP A 35 -13.06 -2.18 -25.97
CA ASP A 35 -13.24 -2.93 -24.73
C ASP A 35 -14.70 -3.41 -24.77
N ASP A 36 -14.88 -4.46 -25.57
CA ASP A 36 -16.13 -5.20 -25.76
C ASP A 36 -16.64 -5.65 -24.39
N PHE A 37 -17.62 -4.91 -23.83
CA PHE A 37 -18.32 -5.28 -22.61
C PHE A 37 -19.21 -6.48 -22.94
N LYS A 38 -18.59 -7.66 -23.07
CA LYS A 38 -19.34 -8.89 -23.24
C LYS A 38 -20.24 -9.04 -22.00
N PRO A 39 -21.57 -9.18 -22.17
CA PRO A 39 -22.44 -9.41 -21.03
C PRO A 39 -21.97 -10.68 -20.32
N HIS A 40 -21.41 -10.51 -19.12
CA HIS A 40 -20.96 -11.64 -18.33
C HIS A 40 -22.21 -12.38 -17.84
N GLU A 41 -22.26 -13.67 -18.15
CA GLU A 41 -23.28 -14.56 -17.61
C GLU A 41 -23.17 -14.58 -16.08
N TRP A 42 -24.32 -14.48 -15.42
CA TRP A 42 -24.40 -14.46 -13.97
C TRP A 42 -24.07 -15.83 -13.41
N LYS A 43 -23.07 -15.89 -12.52
CA LYS A 43 -22.58 -17.14 -11.96
C LYS A 43 -22.90 -17.22 -10.46
N LYS A 44 -23.44 -18.37 -10.06
CA LYS A 44 -23.64 -18.78 -8.66
C LYS A 44 -22.69 -19.95 -8.41
N LEU A 45 -21.67 -19.74 -7.59
CA LEU A 45 -20.60 -20.71 -7.36
C LEU A 45 -20.65 -21.21 -5.92
N SER A 46 -20.40 -22.51 -5.71
CA SER A 46 -20.34 -23.10 -4.39
C SER A 46 -19.09 -22.63 -3.64
N SER A 47 -19.26 -22.15 -2.40
CA SER A 47 -18.12 -21.70 -1.58
C SER A 47 -17.16 -22.84 -1.23
N LYS A 48 -17.65 -24.08 -1.19
CA LYS A 48 -16.84 -25.28 -0.94
C LYS A 48 -15.86 -25.55 -2.08
N GLU A 49 -16.30 -25.41 -3.33
CA GLU A 49 -15.46 -25.56 -4.53
C GLU A 49 -14.38 -24.47 -4.57
N LEU A 50 -14.71 -23.27 -4.11
CA LEU A 50 -13.81 -22.13 -4.04
C LEU A 50 -12.88 -22.15 -2.81
N GLY A 51 -13.02 -23.14 -1.92
CA GLY A 51 -12.18 -23.28 -0.73
C GLY A 51 -12.42 -22.23 0.35
N ILE A 52 -13.55 -21.51 0.31
CA ILE A 52 -13.91 -20.53 1.34
C ILE A 52 -14.43 -21.27 2.56
N ARG A 53 -13.76 -21.07 3.70
CA ARG A 53 -14.19 -21.61 4.99
C ARG A 53 -14.83 -20.51 5.83
N THR A 54 -16.04 -20.73 6.33
CA THR A 54 -16.75 -19.82 7.25
C THR A 54 -15.95 -19.56 8.54
N SER A 55 -15.03 -20.46 8.91
CA SER A 55 -14.12 -20.28 10.05
C SER A 55 -13.12 -19.13 9.88
N LYS A 56 -12.87 -18.66 8.65
CA LYS A 56 -12.02 -17.49 8.39
C LYS A 56 -12.75 -16.16 8.63
N ILE A 57 -14.07 -16.19 8.81
CA ILE A 57 -14.84 -15.00 9.19
C ILE A 57 -14.62 -14.77 10.68
N THR A 58 -14.27 -13.54 11.05
CA THR A 58 -14.00 -13.18 12.45
C THR A 58 -15.25 -13.36 13.31
N LYS A 59 -15.05 -13.64 14.61
CA LYS A 59 -16.16 -13.80 15.56
C LYS A 59 -17.09 -12.57 15.59
N PRO A 60 -16.58 -11.32 15.62
CA PRO A 60 -17.41 -10.12 15.60
C PRO A 60 -18.29 -10.02 14.35
N THR A 61 -17.72 -10.21 13.16
CA THR A 61 -18.47 -10.17 11.89
C THR A 61 -19.54 -11.25 11.85
N ARG A 62 -19.24 -12.46 12.33
CA ARG A 62 -20.21 -13.56 12.40
C ARG A 62 -21.37 -13.26 13.36
N LEU A 63 -21.11 -12.55 14.46
CA LEU A 63 -22.17 -12.11 15.38
C LEU A 63 -23.12 -11.15 14.68
N VAL A 64 -22.61 -10.13 14.00
CA VAL A 64 -23.42 -9.14 13.25
C VAL A 64 -24.24 -9.83 12.16
N LEU A 65 -23.62 -10.72 11.37
CA LEU A 65 -24.30 -11.51 10.35
C LEU A 65 -25.46 -12.33 10.96
N ASN A 66 -25.21 -13.03 12.07
CA ASN A 66 -26.20 -13.89 12.71
C ASN A 66 -27.39 -13.10 13.27
N VAL A 67 -27.15 -11.93 13.88
CA VAL A 67 -28.20 -11.08 14.44
C VAL A 67 -29.11 -10.56 13.31
N LEU A 68 -28.52 -10.05 12.23
CA LEU A 68 -29.29 -9.58 11.07
C LEU A 68 -30.06 -10.71 10.40
N LYS A 69 -29.43 -11.88 10.23
CA LYS A 69 -30.09 -13.05 9.62
C LYS A 69 -31.26 -13.56 10.47
N LYS A 70 -31.12 -13.60 11.80
CA LYS A 70 -32.21 -13.98 12.72
C LYS A 70 -33.43 -13.06 12.64
N LYS A 71 -33.22 -11.78 12.32
CA LYS A 71 -34.31 -10.82 12.08
C LYS A 71 -34.96 -10.94 10.70
N GLY A 72 -34.51 -11.90 9.87
CA GLY A 72 -35.09 -12.15 8.54
C GLY A 72 -34.46 -11.35 7.41
N TYR A 73 -33.39 -10.59 7.66
CA TYR A 73 -32.72 -9.83 6.60
C TYR A 73 -31.78 -10.71 5.77
N GLU A 74 -31.66 -10.37 4.48
CA GLU A 74 -30.60 -10.91 3.64
C GLU A 74 -29.27 -10.23 3.99
N VAL A 75 -28.19 -11.00 4.10
CA VAL A 75 -26.85 -10.49 4.44
C VAL A 75 -25.78 -11.14 3.57
N TYR A 76 -24.84 -10.33 3.11
CA TYR A 76 -23.74 -10.77 2.26
C TYR A 76 -22.43 -10.13 2.69
N LEU A 77 -21.35 -10.89 2.62
CA LEU A 77 -20.00 -10.34 2.62
C LEU A 77 -19.66 -9.86 1.21
N VAL A 78 -18.99 -8.72 1.09
CA VAL A 78 -18.73 -8.07 -0.20
C VAL A 78 -17.36 -7.42 -0.26
N GLY A 79 -16.88 -7.13 -1.47
CA GLY A 79 -15.68 -6.30 -1.62
C GLY A 79 -14.37 -7.06 -1.44
N GLY A 80 -13.43 -6.38 -0.78
CA GLY A 80 -12.06 -6.88 -0.63
C GLY A 80 -11.98 -8.17 0.19
N CYS A 81 -12.91 -8.37 1.14
CA CYS A 81 -12.92 -9.54 2.00
C CYS A 81 -13.21 -10.83 1.21
N VAL A 82 -14.17 -10.81 0.28
CA VAL A 82 -14.52 -11.96 -0.55
C VAL A 82 -13.36 -12.33 -1.47
N ARG A 83 -12.77 -11.34 -2.13
CA ARG A 83 -11.58 -11.52 -2.97
C ARG A 83 -10.41 -12.12 -2.19
N ASP A 84 -10.12 -11.60 -1.01
CA ASP A 84 -8.98 -12.04 -0.21
C ASP A 84 -9.20 -13.47 0.30
N LEU A 85 -10.44 -13.83 0.69
CA LEU A 85 -10.82 -15.20 1.02
C LEU A 85 -10.63 -16.16 -0.16
N LEU A 86 -11.03 -15.76 -1.37
CA LEU A 86 -10.85 -16.55 -2.61
C LEU A 86 -9.38 -16.78 -2.93
N LEU A 87 -8.54 -15.77 -2.72
CA LEU A 87 -7.08 -15.86 -2.87
C LEU A 87 -6.39 -16.54 -1.69
N ARG A 88 -7.16 -17.10 -0.74
CA ARG A 88 -6.68 -17.74 0.50
C ARG A 88 -5.87 -16.82 1.42
N ARG A 89 -5.93 -15.50 1.23
CA ARG A 89 -5.28 -14.48 2.05
C ARG A 89 -6.15 -14.11 3.25
N THR A 90 -5.57 -13.36 4.19
CA THR A 90 -6.29 -12.79 5.34
C THR A 90 -6.93 -11.46 4.91
N PRO A 91 -8.26 -11.32 4.99
CA PRO A 91 -8.92 -10.04 4.78
C PRO A 91 -8.47 -9.01 5.82
N LYS A 92 -8.33 -7.74 5.40
CA LYS A 92 -8.07 -6.63 6.32
C LYS A 92 -9.32 -6.31 7.17
N ASP A 93 -10.45 -6.20 6.49
CA ASP A 93 -11.75 -5.81 6.99
C ASP A 93 -12.83 -6.75 6.42
N PHE A 94 -14.01 -6.76 7.03
CA PHE A 94 -15.16 -7.51 6.58
C PHE A 94 -16.36 -6.58 6.41
N ASP A 95 -16.66 -6.24 5.16
CA ASP A 95 -17.82 -5.43 4.82
C ASP A 95 -19.06 -6.30 4.66
N ILE A 96 -20.12 -5.94 5.36
CA ILE A 96 -21.43 -6.58 5.26
C ILE A 96 -22.36 -5.66 4.46
N ILE A 97 -23.11 -6.23 3.51
CA ILE A 97 -24.28 -5.58 2.93
C ILE A 97 -25.55 -6.34 3.31
N THR A 98 -26.61 -5.60 3.64
CA THR A 98 -27.88 -6.15 4.10
C THR A 98 -29.08 -5.56 3.36
N SER A 99 -30.18 -6.32 3.34
CA SER A 99 -31.50 -5.82 2.90
C SER A 99 -32.15 -4.88 3.91
N ALA A 100 -31.68 -4.86 5.17
CA ALA A 100 -32.15 -3.91 6.17
C ALA A 100 -31.82 -2.46 5.79
N GLU A 101 -32.71 -1.53 6.11
CA GLU A 101 -32.43 -0.09 6.08
C GLU A 101 -31.45 0.29 7.20
N LEU A 102 -30.65 1.36 7.01
CA LEU A 102 -29.69 1.78 8.03
C LEU A 102 -30.35 2.11 9.38
N LYS A 103 -31.59 2.63 9.36
CA LYS A 103 -32.38 2.87 10.58
C LYS A 103 -32.72 1.57 11.32
N GLU A 104 -32.94 0.47 10.59
CA GLU A 104 -33.22 -0.84 11.16
C GLU A 104 -31.95 -1.48 11.73
N VAL A 105 -30.80 -1.26 11.08
CA VAL A 105 -29.49 -1.65 11.60
C VAL A 105 -29.20 -0.92 12.92
N LEU A 106 -29.40 0.41 12.97
CA LEU A 106 -29.27 1.21 14.20
C LEU A 106 -30.18 0.71 15.32
N ARG A 107 -31.44 0.37 15.03
CA ARG A 107 -32.37 -0.21 16.02
C ARG A 107 -31.96 -1.62 16.47
N THR A 108 -31.16 -2.32 15.68
CA THR A 108 -30.74 -3.69 15.96
C THR A 108 -29.48 -3.74 16.83
N PHE A 109 -28.58 -2.77 16.68
CA PHE A 109 -27.31 -2.74 17.38
C PHE A 109 -27.20 -1.48 18.24
N PRO A 110 -27.23 -1.60 19.58
CA PRO A 110 -27.17 -0.45 20.48
C PRO A 110 -25.89 0.38 20.34
N ARG A 111 -24.76 -0.28 20.07
CA ARG A 111 -23.47 0.36 19.78
C ARG A 111 -23.24 0.46 18.28
N CYS A 112 -24.04 1.27 17.61
CA CYS A 112 -23.94 1.50 16.17
C CYS A 112 -24.03 2.99 15.88
N GLU A 113 -23.18 3.47 14.99
CA GLU A 113 -23.23 4.83 14.47
C GLU A 113 -23.32 4.83 12.95
N VAL A 114 -23.90 5.87 12.35
CA VAL A 114 -23.89 6.05 10.90
C VAL A 114 -22.80 7.05 10.55
N VAL A 115 -21.86 6.61 9.72
CA VAL A 115 -20.73 7.40 9.25
C VAL A 115 -20.88 7.68 7.76
N GLY A 116 -20.39 8.84 7.32
CA GLY A 116 -20.36 9.22 5.91
C GLY A 116 -21.62 9.97 5.45
N LYS A 117 -21.42 11.21 4.98
CA LYS A 117 -22.52 12.05 4.44
C LYS A 117 -23.00 11.58 3.07
N ARG A 118 -22.06 11.29 2.16
CA ARG A 118 -22.36 10.90 0.76
C ARG A 118 -22.63 9.40 0.59
N PHE A 119 -22.00 8.58 1.42
CA PHE A 119 -22.17 7.13 1.43
C PHE A 119 -22.39 6.71 2.88
N PRO A 120 -23.63 6.83 3.38
CA PRO A 120 -23.93 6.48 4.75
C PRO A 120 -23.75 4.97 4.94
N ILE A 121 -22.92 4.60 5.91
CA ILE A 121 -22.66 3.23 6.34
C ILE A 121 -22.80 3.14 7.86
N CYS A 122 -23.21 1.99 8.37
CA CYS A 122 -23.28 1.73 9.80
C CYS A 122 -21.95 1.14 10.28
N HIS A 123 -21.32 1.76 11.27
CA HIS A 123 -20.24 1.17 12.04
C HIS A 123 -20.84 0.49 13.26
N VAL A 124 -20.81 -0.85 13.28
CA VAL A 124 -21.28 -1.64 14.41
C VAL A 124 -20.09 -2.01 15.28
N HIS A 125 -20.09 -1.55 16.53
CA HIS A 125 -19.03 -1.83 17.49
C HIS A 125 -19.31 -3.13 18.24
N VAL A 126 -18.45 -4.12 18.01
CA VAL A 126 -18.48 -5.41 18.69
C VAL A 126 -17.13 -5.60 19.36
N ASP A 127 -17.13 -5.59 20.70
CA ASP A 127 -15.93 -5.52 21.52
C ASP A 127 -15.03 -4.36 21.09
N ASP A 128 -13.74 -4.61 20.84
CA ASP A 128 -12.77 -3.61 20.35
C ASP A 128 -12.69 -3.56 18.81
N THR A 129 -13.68 -4.13 18.11
CA THR A 129 -13.69 -4.20 16.65
C THR A 129 -14.89 -3.49 16.04
N ILE A 130 -14.66 -2.88 14.88
CA ILE A 130 -15.70 -2.21 14.10
C ILE A 130 -16.03 -3.10 12.90
N VAL A 131 -17.33 -3.36 12.70
CA VAL A 131 -17.85 -4.07 11.52
C VAL A 131 -18.67 -3.10 10.70
N GLU A 132 -18.29 -2.91 9.44
CA GLU A 132 -19.00 -2.03 8.51
C GLU A 132 -20.23 -2.75 7.92
N VAL A 133 -21.40 -2.12 8.05
CA VAL A 133 -22.67 -2.62 7.55
C VAL A 133 -23.31 -1.58 6.63
N SER A 134 -23.54 -1.97 5.38
CA SER A 134 -24.18 -1.14 4.35
C SER A 134 -25.56 -1.68 3.97
N SER A 135 -26.44 -0.82 3.47
CA SER A 135 -27.78 -1.20 2.97
C SER A 135 -27.88 -1.09 1.44
N PHE A 136 -28.58 -2.04 0.80
CA PHE A 136 -28.90 -1.96 -0.64
C PHE A 136 -29.69 -0.70 -1.01
N SER A 137 -30.50 -0.17 -0.10
CA SER A 137 -31.37 0.99 -0.32
C SER A 137 -30.61 2.31 -0.32
N THR A 138 -29.64 2.46 0.58
CA THR A 138 -28.75 3.63 0.63
C THR A 138 -27.73 3.61 -0.51
N CYS A 139 -27.25 2.40 -0.82
CA CYS A 139 -26.79 1.95 -2.14
C CYS A 139 -27.39 2.75 -3.29
N GLY A 140 -28.72 2.83 -3.35
CA GLY A 140 -29.52 3.32 -4.48
C GLY A 140 -29.64 4.83 -4.64
N ARG A 141 -29.64 5.61 -3.55
CA ARG A 141 -30.18 7.00 -3.51
C ARG A 141 -29.19 8.10 -3.93
N THR A 142 -27.89 7.89 -3.85
CA THR A 142 -26.87 8.96 -3.95
C THR A 142 -26.31 9.19 -5.34
N PHE A 143 -26.50 8.26 -6.28
CA PHE A 143 -26.28 8.52 -7.70
C PHE A 143 -27.63 8.78 -8.35
N GLY A 144 -27.86 10.03 -8.75
CA GLY A 144 -29.13 10.51 -9.31
C GLY A 144 -29.62 9.67 -10.50
N ARG A 145 -30.88 9.92 -10.88
CA ARG A 145 -31.69 9.29 -11.94
C ARG A 145 -31.06 9.24 -13.36
N LYS A 146 -29.75 9.45 -13.52
CA LYS A 146 -29.02 9.56 -14.79
C LYS A 146 -28.00 8.43 -15.08
N SER A 147 -27.86 7.41 -14.23
CA SER A 147 -26.84 6.35 -14.42
C SER A 147 -27.41 4.94 -14.61
N SER A 148 -28.48 4.79 -15.40
CA SER A 148 -28.63 3.55 -16.15
C SER A 148 -27.59 3.56 -17.27
N TYR A 149 -26.31 3.33 -16.92
CA TYR A 149 -25.37 2.76 -17.87
C TYR A 149 -26.11 1.63 -18.58
N GLY A 150 -26.13 1.61 -19.91
CA GLY A 150 -27.08 0.89 -20.80
C GLY A 150 -27.23 -0.63 -20.63
N PHE A 151 -26.89 -1.16 -19.46
CA PHE A 151 -27.20 -2.48 -18.97
C PHE A 151 -28.70 -2.72 -18.93
N ARG A 152 -29.17 -3.45 -19.95
CA ARG A 152 -30.53 -3.98 -19.99
C ARG A 152 -30.69 -4.99 -18.85
N LYS A 153 -31.74 -4.82 -18.03
CA LYS A 153 -32.13 -5.83 -17.02
C LYS A 153 -32.23 -7.20 -17.72
N PRO A 154 -31.56 -8.25 -17.24
CA PRO A 154 -31.73 -9.59 -17.79
C PRO A 154 -33.22 -9.98 -17.75
N ARG A 155 -33.69 -10.66 -18.80
CA ARG A 155 -35.13 -10.87 -19.01
C ARG A 155 -35.78 -11.79 -17.96
N ASP A 156 -34.99 -12.57 -17.23
CA ASP A 156 -35.44 -13.53 -16.22
C ASP A 156 -34.67 -13.39 -14.89
N CYS A 157 -34.76 -12.23 -14.21
CA CYS A 157 -34.11 -12.04 -12.92
C CYS A 157 -35.08 -11.75 -11.76
N ASP A 158 -34.90 -12.50 -10.67
CA ASP A 158 -35.53 -12.24 -9.38
C ASP A 158 -35.17 -10.84 -8.85
N GLU A 159 -36.05 -10.24 -8.05
CA GLU A 159 -35.80 -8.92 -7.46
C GLU A 159 -34.55 -8.90 -6.58
N SER A 160 -34.25 -9.98 -5.85
CA SER A 160 -33.04 -10.07 -5.03
C SER A 160 -31.77 -10.15 -5.89
N ASP A 161 -31.78 -10.90 -7.00
CA ASP A 161 -30.64 -10.91 -7.93
C ASP A 161 -30.45 -9.55 -8.60
N PHE A 162 -31.53 -8.87 -8.97
CA PHE A 162 -31.46 -7.50 -9.48
C PHE A 162 -30.85 -6.51 -8.48
N ARG A 163 -31.23 -6.60 -7.18
CA ARG A 163 -30.66 -5.76 -6.11
C ARG A 163 -29.16 -6.01 -5.92
N ARG A 164 -28.74 -7.28 -5.89
CA ARG A 164 -27.33 -7.68 -5.76
C ARG A 164 -26.50 -7.18 -6.94
N TRP A 165 -26.97 -7.42 -8.17
CA TRP A 165 -26.31 -6.96 -9.38
C TRP A 165 -26.18 -5.44 -9.44
N ARG A 166 -27.25 -4.69 -9.12
CA ARG A 166 -27.22 -3.23 -9.06
C ARG A 166 -26.21 -2.69 -8.04
N ASN A 167 -25.97 -3.42 -6.94
CA ASN A 167 -24.90 -3.06 -6.01
C ASN A 167 -23.52 -3.27 -6.63
N CYS A 168 -23.31 -4.40 -7.31
CA CYS A 168 -22.05 -4.74 -7.95
C CYS A 168 -21.63 -3.70 -9.00
N LEU A 169 -22.58 -3.19 -9.78
CA LEU A 169 -22.33 -2.14 -10.80
C LEU A 169 -21.79 -0.82 -10.23
N ARG A 170 -22.04 -0.51 -8.96
CA ARG A 170 -21.58 0.74 -8.32
C ARG A 170 -20.17 0.62 -7.74
N ARG A 171 -19.56 -0.57 -7.84
CA ARG A 171 -18.23 -0.83 -7.29
C ARG A 171 -17.15 -0.40 -8.26
N ASP A 172 -15.96 -0.24 -7.70
CA ASP A 172 -14.79 0.26 -8.39
C ASP A 172 -14.22 -0.76 -9.40
N PHE A 173 -13.96 -1.98 -8.95
CA PHE A 173 -13.30 -3.03 -9.73
C PHE A 173 -14.08 -4.34 -9.72
N THR A 174 -13.97 -5.10 -10.82
CA THR A 174 -14.66 -6.38 -11.03
C THR A 174 -14.38 -7.37 -9.90
N ILE A 175 -13.10 -7.48 -9.52
CA ILE A 175 -12.65 -8.37 -8.44
C ILE A 175 -13.20 -8.00 -7.06
N ASN A 176 -13.66 -6.76 -6.86
CA ASN A 176 -14.31 -6.29 -5.63
C ASN A 176 -15.85 -6.36 -5.71
N GLY A 177 -16.42 -6.73 -6.86
CA GLY A 177 -17.86 -6.88 -7.03
C GLY A 177 -18.39 -8.29 -6.82
N LEU A 178 -17.61 -9.14 -6.15
CA LEU A 178 -18.06 -10.46 -5.72
C LEU A 178 -18.85 -10.34 -4.41
N MET A 179 -19.93 -11.13 -4.30
CA MET A 179 -20.76 -11.20 -3.10
C MET A 179 -20.79 -12.63 -2.57
N PHE A 180 -20.63 -12.80 -1.26
CA PHE A 180 -20.64 -14.11 -0.62
C PHE A 180 -21.76 -14.20 0.41
N ASP A 181 -22.64 -15.18 0.25
CA ASP A 181 -23.62 -15.56 1.26
C ASP A 181 -23.07 -16.70 2.13
N PRO A 182 -22.72 -16.44 3.40
CA PRO A 182 -22.16 -17.46 4.29
C PRO A 182 -23.18 -18.52 4.74
N TYR A 183 -24.48 -18.26 4.61
CA TYR A 183 -25.56 -19.18 4.99
C TYR A 183 -25.95 -20.09 3.84
N ALA A 184 -26.16 -19.52 2.65
CA ALA A 184 -26.41 -20.30 1.44
C ALA A 184 -25.13 -20.99 0.91
N LYS A 185 -23.95 -20.55 1.37
CA LYS A 185 -22.64 -21.03 0.90
C LYS A 185 -22.44 -20.78 -0.61
N ILE A 186 -22.94 -19.66 -1.10
CA ILE A 186 -22.89 -19.28 -2.52
C ILE A 186 -22.09 -17.99 -2.67
N VAL A 187 -21.18 -17.98 -3.65
CA VAL A 187 -20.54 -16.76 -4.17
C VAL A 187 -21.24 -16.36 -5.46
N TYR A 188 -21.72 -15.12 -5.50
CA TYR A 188 -22.35 -14.52 -6.66
C TYR A 188 -21.33 -13.68 -7.42
N ASP A 189 -21.19 -13.94 -8.72
CA ASP A 189 -20.40 -13.15 -9.67
C ASP A 189 -21.30 -12.71 -10.81
N TYR A 190 -21.61 -11.41 -10.84
CA TYR A 190 -22.45 -10.81 -11.87
C TYR A 190 -21.67 -10.00 -12.91
N ILE A 191 -20.37 -9.80 -12.70
CA ILE A 191 -19.56 -8.83 -13.46
C ILE A 191 -18.21 -9.39 -13.94
N GLY A 192 -18.00 -10.71 -13.80
CA GLY A 192 -16.78 -11.39 -14.27
C GLY A 192 -15.59 -11.28 -13.32
N GLY A 193 -15.81 -10.99 -12.04
CA GLY A 193 -14.74 -10.84 -11.05
C GLY A 193 -13.90 -12.11 -10.87
N MET A 194 -14.51 -13.29 -11.01
CA MET A 194 -13.79 -14.57 -10.89
C MET A 194 -12.81 -14.80 -12.04
N GLU A 195 -13.15 -14.37 -13.25
CA GLU A 195 -12.27 -14.48 -14.41
C GLU A 195 -11.07 -13.55 -14.29
N ASP A 196 -11.30 -12.32 -13.82
CA ASP A 196 -10.23 -11.35 -13.60
C ASP A 196 -9.31 -11.75 -12.46
N ILE A 197 -9.82 -12.37 -11.39
CA ILE A 197 -8.98 -12.99 -10.34
C ILE A 197 -8.10 -14.08 -10.96
N ARG A 198 -8.67 -14.97 -11.78
CA ARG A 198 -7.90 -16.05 -12.43
C ARG A 198 -6.83 -15.52 -13.38
N LYS A 199 -7.12 -14.43 -14.10
CA LYS A 199 -6.19 -13.76 -15.03
C LYS A 199 -5.24 -12.78 -14.33
N ALA A 200 -5.33 -12.63 -13.00
CA ALA A 200 -4.59 -11.65 -12.21
C ALA A 200 -4.71 -10.22 -12.76
N LYS A 201 -5.95 -9.80 -13.09
CA LYS A 201 -6.25 -8.49 -13.69
C LYS A 201 -7.07 -7.59 -12.77
N VAL A 202 -6.70 -6.31 -12.74
CA VAL A 202 -7.53 -5.24 -12.18
C VAL A 202 -8.25 -4.53 -13.32
N ARG A 203 -9.59 -4.66 -13.34
CA ARG A 203 -10.48 -4.04 -14.33
C ARG A 203 -11.60 -3.28 -13.60
N CYS A 204 -11.93 -2.09 -14.09
CA CYS A 204 -13.07 -1.32 -13.58
C CYS A 204 -14.41 -1.99 -13.94
N VAL A 205 -15.42 -1.85 -13.08
CA VAL A 205 -16.76 -2.43 -13.35
C VAL A 205 -17.45 -1.74 -14.51
N ILE A 206 -17.31 -0.42 -14.60
CA ILE A 206 -17.71 0.40 -15.74
C ILE A 206 -16.47 0.90 -16.48
N THR A 207 -16.64 1.60 -17.59
CA THR A 207 -15.54 2.24 -18.32
C THR A 207 -14.66 3.05 -17.38
N ALA A 208 -13.35 2.78 -17.40
CA ALA A 208 -12.40 3.35 -16.45
C ALA A 208 -12.40 4.88 -16.48
N SER A 209 -12.59 5.49 -17.66
CA SER A 209 -12.70 6.94 -17.81
C SER A 209 -13.85 7.54 -17.00
N THR A 210 -15.03 6.95 -17.08
CA THR A 210 -16.19 7.39 -16.29
C THR A 210 -15.99 7.13 -14.81
N SER A 211 -15.51 5.93 -14.45
CA SER A 211 -15.26 5.55 -13.06
C SER A 211 -14.30 6.52 -12.34
N PHE A 212 -13.20 6.89 -12.98
CA PHE A 212 -12.20 7.80 -12.42
C PHE A 212 -12.66 9.28 -12.42
N THR A 213 -13.55 9.65 -13.34
CA THR A 213 -14.16 10.99 -13.34
C THR A 213 -15.16 11.16 -12.20
N GLU A 214 -15.91 10.10 -11.86
CA GLU A 214 -16.81 10.08 -10.71
C GLU A 214 -16.05 10.14 -9.38
N ASP A 215 -14.97 9.35 -9.25
CA ASP A 215 -14.13 9.30 -8.06
C ASP A 215 -12.66 9.02 -8.43
N CYS A 216 -11.85 10.08 -8.43
CA CYS A 216 -10.43 9.97 -8.80
C CYS A 216 -9.60 9.17 -7.79
N ALA A 217 -10.07 8.97 -6.55
CA ALA A 217 -9.41 8.09 -5.58
C ALA A 217 -9.35 6.63 -6.07
N ARG A 218 -10.26 6.23 -6.97
CA ARG A 218 -10.25 4.91 -7.58
C ARG A 218 -8.96 4.64 -8.38
N ILE A 219 -8.27 5.66 -8.89
CA ILE A 219 -6.96 5.49 -9.55
C ILE A 219 -5.94 4.94 -8.53
N LEU A 220 -5.78 5.63 -7.39
CA LEU A 220 -4.86 5.21 -6.32
C LEU A 220 -5.26 3.87 -5.72
N ARG A 221 -6.56 3.65 -5.50
CA ARG A 221 -7.08 2.38 -5.00
C ARG A 221 -6.81 1.22 -5.98
N GLY A 222 -6.87 1.48 -7.28
CA GLY A 222 -6.48 0.51 -8.31
C GLY A 222 -5.01 0.14 -8.20
N VAL A 223 -4.13 1.15 -8.06
CA VAL A 223 -2.67 0.94 -7.92
C VAL A 223 -2.37 0.15 -6.66
N ARG A 224 -2.99 0.53 -5.54
CA ARG A 224 -2.90 -0.20 -4.26
C ARG A 224 -3.29 -1.66 -4.41
N ILE A 225 -4.43 -1.94 -5.04
CA ILE A 225 -4.92 -3.31 -5.25
C ILE A 225 -3.96 -4.09 -6.15
N ALA A 226 -3.51 -3.49 -7.25
CA ALA A 226 -2.56 -4.09 -8.18
C ALA A 226 -1.23 -4.43 -7.48
N ALA A 227 -0.67 -3.50 -6.70
CA ALA A 227 0.56 -3.69 -5.94
C ALA A 227 0.42 -4.82 -4.90
N ARG A 228 -0.62 -4.74 -4.05
CA ARG A 228 -0.82 -5.71 -2.96
C ARG A 228 -1.08 -7.13 -3.46
N LEU A 229 -1.78 -7.28 -4.59
CA LEU A 229 -2.11 -8.60 -5.13
C LEU A 229 -1.09 -9.12 -6.16
N GLY A 230 -0.21 -8.27 -6.67
CA GLY A 230 0.66 -8.59 -7.80
C GLY A 230 -0.11 -8.69 -9.12
N PHE A 231 -1.24 -7.98 -9.23
CA PHE A 231 -2.10 -8.02 -10.42
C PHE A 231 -1.70 -6.95 -11.43
N ARG A 232 -2.00 -7.19 -12.71
CA ARG A 232 -1.80 -6.22 -13.79
C ARG A 232 -3.12 -5.51 -14.10
N PHE A 233 -3.07 -4.26 -14.53
CA PHE A 233 -4.27 -3.61 -15.04
C PHE A 233 -4.70 -4.21 -16.40
N ALA A 234 -6.01 -4.29 -16.64
CA ALA A 234 -6.55 -4.50 -17.98
C ALA A 234 -6.12 -3.35 -18.92
N LYS A 235 -6.02 -3.60 -20.23
CA LYS A 235 -5.47 -2.62 -21.20
C LYS A 235 -6.19 -1.26 -21.14
N GLY A 236 -7.53 -1.26 -21.23
CA GLY A 236 -8.33 -0.04 -21.14
C GLY A 236 -8.16 0.68 -19.79
N THR A 237 -8.17 -0.06 -18.68
CA THR A 237 -7.95 0.51 -17.35
C THR A 237 -6.55 1.12 -17.19
N ALA A 238 -5.51 0.44 -17.69
CA ALA A 238 -4.13 0.92 -17.64
C ALA A 238 -3.95 2.23 -18.41
N HIS A 239 -4.60 2.35 -19.57
CA HIS A 239 -4.58 3.56 -20.38
C HIS A 239 -5.25 4.72 -19.64
N SER A 240 -6.47 4.52 -19.13
CA SER A 240 -7.20 5.56 -18.38
C SER A 240 -6.50 5.99 -17.09
N VAL A 241 -5.78 5.09 -16.41
CA VAL A 241 -4.97 5.44 -15.22
C VAL A 241 -3.91 6.50 -15.57
N LYS A 242 -3.26 6.34 -16.73
CA LYS A 242 -2.25 7.30 -17.19
C LYS A 242 -2.88 8.60 -17.66
N GLU A 243 -3.88 8.53 -18.53
CA GLU A 243 -4.51 9.71 -19.13
C GLU A 243 -5.22 10.59 -18.10
N LEU A 244 -5.87 9.99 -17.10
CA LEU A 244 -6.66 10.72 -16.10
C LEU A 244 -5.90 10.98 -14.80
N SER A 245 -4.58 10.77 -14.79
CA SER A 245 -3.69 11.05 -13.65
C SER A 245 -3.82 12.48 -13.12
N TYR A 246 -4.04 13.47 -14.00
CA TYR A 246 -4.24 14.87 -13.64
C TYR A 246 -5.47 15.11 -12.73
N LEU A 247 -6.46 14.21 -12.75
CA LEU A 247 -7.64 14.32 -11.87
C LEU A 247 -7.28 14.14 -10.40
N LEU A 248 -6.12 13.56 -10.10
CA LEU A 248 -5.66 13.41 -8.72
C LEU A 248 -5.57 14.77 -8.02
N SER A 249 -5.17 15.85 -8.69
CA SER A 249 -5.09 17.19 -8.09
C SER A 249 -6.42 17.71 -7.50
N ARG A 250 -7.56 17.08 -7.83
CA ARG A 250 -8.88 17.39 -7.27
C ARG A 250 -9.18 16.68 -5.94
N LEU A 251 -8.36 15.69 -5.55
CA LEU A 251 -8.58 14.89 -4.36
C LEU A 251 -8.19 15.69 -3.11
N ASP A 252 -8.94 15.51 -2.02
CA ASP A 252 -8.61 16.18 -0.76
C ASP A 252 -7.34 15.58 -0.12
N ARG A 253 -6.61 16.40 0.65
CA ARG A 253 -5.34 16.00 1.30
C ARG A 253 -5.51 14.78 2.23
N GLY A 254 -6.67 14.64 2.88
CA GLY A 254 -6.96 13.55 3.79
C GLY A 254 -7.10 12.20 3.08
N ARG A 255 -7.83 12.17 1.96
CA ARG A 255 -7.99 11.00 1.10
C ARG A 255 -6.68 10.62 0.43
N PHE A 256 -5.88 11.60 0.02
CA PHE A 256 -4.52 11.37 -0.44
C PHE A 256 -3.68 10.64 0.60
N LEU A 257 -3.57 11.21 1.80
CA LEU A 257 -2.81 10.59 2.90
C LEU A 257 -3.33 9.20 3.23
N MET A 258 -4.65 9.00 3.23
CA MET A 258 -5.27 7.70 3.46
C MET A 258 -4.84 6.66 2.42
N GLU A 259 -4.92 6.98 1.12
CA GLU A 259 -4.51 6.07 0.05
C GLU A 259 -3.00 5.81 0.05
N MET A 260 -2.18 6.84 0.29
CA MET A 260 -0.72 6.69 0.46
C MET A 260 -0.39 5.78 1.66
N ASN A 261 -1.07 5.98 2.79
CA ASN A 261 -0.87 5.14 3.96
C ASN A 261 -1.26 3.69 3.68
N TYR A 262 -2.34 3.44 2.94
CA TYR A 262 -2.68 2.07 2.55
C TYR A 262 -1.68 1.41 1.61
N MET A 263 -1.01 2.18 0.76
CA MET A 263 0.03 1.66 -0.13
C MET A 263 1.34 1.36 0.63
N LEU A 264 1.74 2.24 1.55
CA LEU A 264 3.07 2.20 2.19
C LEU A 264 3.10 1.49 3.55
N ALA A 265 1.98 1.36 4.24
CA ALA A 265 1.94 0.85 5.62
C ALA A 265 1.42 -0.60 5.76
N TYR A 266 1.11 -1.28 4.66
CA TYR A 266 0.40 -2.57 4.66
C TYR A 266 1.15 -3.71 3.95
N GLY A 267 2.47 -3.58 3.76
CA GLY A 267 3.32 -4.63 3.20
C GLY A 267 3.31 -4.74 1.67
N SER A 268 3.15 -3.60 0.98
CA SER A 268 3.23 -3.52 -0.48
C SER A 268 3.80 -2.18 -0.96
N ALA A 269 4.63 -1.54 -0.14
CA ALA A 269 5.17 -0.22 -0.38
C ALA A 269 6.08 -0.17 -1.61
N GLU A 270 7.01 -1.11 -1.73
CA GLU A 270 7.95 -1.18 -2.86
C GLU A 270 7.18 -1.35 -4.18
N ALA A 271 6.28 -2.34 -4.23
CA ALA A 271 5.45 -2.61 -5.40
C ALA A 271 4.55 -1.42 -5.75
N SER A 272 4.04 -0.70 -4.74
CA SER A 272 3.24 0.51 -4.94
C SER A 272 4.07 1.62 -5.57
N LEU A 273 5.28 1.89 -5.07
CA LEU A 273 6.18 2.90 -5.65
C LEU A 273 6.54 2.57 -7.10
N ARG A 274 6.82 1.31 -7.43
CA ARG A 274 7.08 0.88 -8.81
C ARG A 274 5.88 1.13 -9.73
N LEU A 275 4.66 0.83 -9.27
CA LEU A 275 3.46 1.09 -10.07
C LEU A 275 3.16 2.58 -10.20
N LEU A 276 3.31 3.37 -9.14
CA LEU A 276 3.19 4.83 -9.19
C LEU A 276 4.18 5.41 -10.20
N TRP A 277 5.42 4.93 -10.20
CA TRP A 277 6.42 5.33 -11.19
C TRP A 277 5.99 4.91 -12.59
N LYS A 278 5.65 3.65 -12.81
CA LYS A 278 5.25 3.12 -14.12
C LYS A 278 4.13 3.90 -14.80
N PHE A 279 3.16 4.41 -14.03
CA PHE A 279 1.99 5.11 -14.53
C PHE A 279 2.09 6.65 -14.54
N GLY A 280 3.20 7.25 -14.11
CA GLY A 280 3.33 8.71 -14.08
C GLY A 280 2.72 9.37 -12.85
N LEU A 281 2.36 8.59 -11.83
CA LEU A 281 1.65 9.08 -10.63
C LEU A 281 2.63 9.52 -9.54
N LEU A 282 3.85 8.96 -9.53
CA LEU A 282 4.86 9.32 -8.53
C LEU A 282 5.26 10.80 -8.63
N GLU A 283 5.28 11.37 -9.84
CA GLU A 283 5.60 12.79 -10.05
C GLU A 283 4.57 13.73 -9.44
N ILE A 284 3.32 13.27 -9.30
CA ILE A 284 2.25 14.05 -8.70
C ILE A 284 2.29 13.89 -7.18
N LEU A 285 2.46 12.65 -6.70
CA LEU A 285 2.28 12.31 -5.29
C LEU A 285 3.55 12.49 -4.44
N LEU A 286 4.71 12.17 -4.99
CA LEU A 286 6.01 12.20 -4.31
C LEU A 286 7.08 12.80 -5.24
N PRO A 287 6.99 14.11 -5.57
CA PRO A 287 7.86 14.74 -6.58
C PRO A 287 9.35 14.62 -6.28
N ILE A 288 9.74 14.69 -5.00
CA ILE A 288 11.13 14.54 -4.55
C ILE A 288 11.67 13.13 -4.86
N GLN A 289 10.86 12.09 -4.61
CA GLN A 289 11.25 10.71 -4.92
C GLN A 289 11.21 10.44 -6.42
N ALA A 290 10.31 11.09 -7.16
CA ALA A 290 10.30 11.05 -8.62
C ALA A 290 11.57 11.68 -9.21
N GLU A 291 12.02 12.84 -8.70
CA GLU A 291 13.28 13.47 -9.12
C GLU A 291 14.46 12.51 -8.93
N TYR A 292 14.54 11.84 -7.79
CA TYR A 292 15.54 10.82 -7.53
C TYR A 292 15.51 9.68 -8.56
N PHE A 293 14.34 9.17 -8.94
CA PHE A 293 14.25 8.13 -9.96
C PHE A 293 14.78 8.63 -11.31
N VAL A 294 14.48 9.87 -11.68
CA VAL A 294 14.97 10.43 -12.94
C VAL A 294 16.48 10.68 -12.89
N SER A 295 17.03 11.21 -11.79
CA SER A 295 18.47 11.49 -11.66
C SER A 295 19.32 10.22 -11.73
N GLN A 296 18.76 9.10 -11.27
CA GLN A 296 19.36 7.77 -11.38
C GLN A 296 19.21 7.13 -12.77
N GLY A 297 18.50 7.77 -13.70
CA GLY A 297 18.14 7.20 -15.01
C GLY A 297 17.18 6.01 -14.91
N PHE A 298 16.38 5.93 -13.84
CA PHE A 298 15.49 4.81 -13.53
C PHE A 298 14.28 4.82 -14.47
N ARG A 299 14.24 3.88 -15.43
CA ARG A 299 13.19 3.86 -16.45
C ARG A 299 11.86 3.39 -15.85
N ARG A 300 10.74 3.74 -16.49
CA ARG A 300 9.38 3.40 -16.01
C ARG A 300 9.08 1.91 -15.91
N ARG A 301 9.84 1.09 -16.63
CA ARG A 301 9.71 -0.38 -16.67
C ARG A 301 10.95 -1.07 -16.10
N ASP A 302 11.78 -0.33 -15.38
CA ASP A 302 13.02 -0.85 -14.85
C ASP A 302 12.72 -1.83 -13.70
N GLU A 303 13.42 -2.96 -13.71
CA GLU A 303 13.31 -4.00 -12.69
C GLU A 303 14.43 -3.89 -11.65
N ARG A 304 15.47 -3.07 -11.90
CA ARG A 304 16.54 -2.85 -10.94
C ARG A 304 16.02 -2.30 -9.60
N SER A 305 16.80 -2.50 -8.55
CA SER A 305 16.55 -1.87 -7.25
C SER A 305 17.41 -0.62 -7.09
N ASN A 306 17.07 0.17 -6.09
CA ASN A 306 17.84 1.32 -5.60
C ASN A 306 17.64 1.44 -4.08
N MET A 307 18.28 2.40 -3.41
CA MET A 307 18.19 2.47 -1.95
C MET A 307 16.75 2.69 -1.47
N LEU A 308 16.00 3.61 -2.09
CA LEU A 308 14.60 3.88 -1.74
C LEU A 308 13.74 2.61 -1.81
N LEU A 309 13.80 1.90 -2.93
CA LEU A 309 13.03 0.68 -3.14
C LEU A 309 13.48 -0.42 -2.17
N SER A 310 14.78 -0.51 -1.86
CA SER A 310 15.31 -1.50 -0.91
C SER A 310 14.87 -1.22 0.53
N LEU A 311 14.82 0.05 0.94
CA LEU A 311 14.26 0.46 2.24
C LEU A 311 12.79 0.06 2.38
N PHE A 312 11.99 0.30 1.33
CA PHE A 312 10.58 -0.07 1.33
C PHE A 312 10.34 -1.58 1.18
N SER A 313 11.20 -2.29 0.46
CA SER A 313 11.18 -3.75 0.39
C SER A 313 11.51 -4.37 1.75
N SER A 314 12.47 -3.79 2.48
CA SER A 314 12.79 -4.16 3.86
C SER A 314 11.63 -3.88 4.81
N LEU A 315 10.96 -2.72 4.70
CA LEU A 315 9.73 -2.40 5.42
C LEU A 315 8.64 -3.46 5.16
N ASP A 316 8.43 -3.83 3.90
CA ASP A 316 7.38 -4.77 3.49
C ASP A 316 7.56 -6.17 4.10
N LYS A 317 8.80 -6.61 4.39
CA LYS A 317 9.07 -7.89 5.07
C LYS A 317 8.43 -7.99 6.46
N TYR A 318 8.19 -6.85 7.11
CA TYR A 318 7.69 -6.79 8.49
C TYR A 318 6.20 -6.50 8.61
N LEU A 319 5.57 -6.04 7.52
CA LEU A 319 4.19 -5.58 7.50
C LEU A 319 3.29 -6.53 6.74
N ALA A 320 2.00 -6.48 7.06
CA ALA A 320 0.97 -7.24 6.35
C ALA A 320 -0.38 -6.52 6.51
N PRO A 321 -1.43 -6.92 5.76
CA PRO A 321 -2.74 -6.28 5.88
C PRO A 321 -3.34 -6.27 7.30
N ASP A 322 -3.06 -7.33 8.07
CA ASP A 322 -3.46 -7.52 9.47
C ASP A 322 -2.43 -6.98 10.48
N ARG A 323 -1.27 -6.51 10.00
CA ARG A 323 -0.16 -6.00 10.81
C ARG A 323 0.43 -4.74 10.17
N PRO A 324 -0.34 -3.64 10.09
CA PRO A 324 0.14 -2.41 9.47
C PRO A 324 1.07 -1.61 10.39
N CYS A 325 1.61 -0.51 9.89
CA CYS A 325 2.33 0.48 10.70
C CYS A 325 1.64 1.85 10.70
N HIS A 326 1.99 2.70 11.66
CA HIS A 326 1.60 4.11 11.64
C HIS A 326 2.36 4.89 10.56
N CYS A 327 1.73 5.92 9.98
CA CYS A 327 2.30 6.68 8.87
C CYS A 327 3.66 7.33 9.16
N CYS A 328 3.91 7.68 10.43
CA CYS A 328 5.21 8.14 10.91
C CYS A 328 6.38 7.28 10.41
N LEU A 329 6.23 5.96 10.36
CA LEU A 329 7.34 5.06 10.00
C LEU A 329 7.78 5.25 8.55
N TRP A 330 6.86 5.22 7.58
CA TRP A 330 7.25 5.42 6.18
C TRP A 330 7.63 6.87 5.89
N VAL A 331 7.09 7.85 6.62
CA VAL A 331 7.55 9.26 6.54
C VAL A 331 9.01 9.38 7.02
N CYS A 332 9.39 8.67 8.09
CA CYS A 332 10.79 8.61 8.53
C CYS A 332 11.70 8.06 7.43
N VAL A 333 11.27 6.99 6.76
CA VAL A 333 12.04 6.37 5.67
C VAL A 333 12.24 7.35 4.52
N LEU A 334 11.22 8.10 4.12
CA LEU A 334 11.33 9.13 3.08
C LEU A 334 12.28 10.26 3.47
N ALA A 335 12.18 10.77 4.71
CA ALA A 335 13.04 11.84 5.21
C ALA A 335 14.49 11.39 5.33
N PHE A 336 14.70 10.17 5.84
CA PHE A 336 16.01 9.54 5.95
C PHE A 336 16.68 9.36 4.59
N HIS A 337 15.96 8.78 3.62
CA HIS A 337 16.47 8.65 2.26
C HIS A 337 16.82 10.01 1.65
N LYS A 338 15.98 11.03 1.85
CA LYS A 338 16.25 12.37 1.33
C LYS A 338 17.48 13.02 1.98
N ALA A 339 17.71 12.80 3.27
CA ALA A 339 18.90 13.29 3.95
C ALA A 339 20.19 12.69 3.38
N LEU A 340 20.21 11.38 3.13
CA LEU A 340 21.35 10.71 2.51
C LEU A 340 21.54 11.10 1.04
N LEU A 341 20.45 11.38 0.32
CA LEU A 341 20.53 11.88 -1.05
C LEU A 341 21.15 13.29 -1.12
N ASP A 342 20.81 14.16 -0.16
CA ASP A 342 21.41 15.51 -0.08
C ASP A 342 22.88 15.48 0.34
N GLN A 343 23.22 14.57 1.25
CA GLN A 343 24.56 14.40 1.80
C GLN A 343 24.82 12.91 2.00
N PRO A 344 25.49 12.25 1.04
CA PRO A 344 25.91 10.86 1.19
C PRO A 344 26.76 10.67 2.45
N ARG A 345 26.55 9.56 3.16
CA ARG A 345 27.23 9.28 4.44
C ARG A 345 27.95 7.95 4.43
N ASP A 346 28.94 7.86 5.30
CA ASP A 346 29.65 6.61 5.56
C ASP A 346 28.64 5.54 6.09
N PRO A 347 28.67 4.31 5.57
CA PRO A 347 27.83 3.21 6.05
C PRO A 347 27.90 2.99 7.57
N LEU A 348 29.04 3.30 8.20
CA LEU A 348 29.26 3.18 9.63
C LEU A 348 28.55 4.29 10.42
N VAL A 349 28.47 5.52 9.88
CA VAL A 349 27.62 6.60 10.42
C VAL A 349 26.16 6.19 10.38
N VAL A 350 25.71 5.63 9.26
CA VAL A 350 24.33 5.13 9.12
C VAL A 350 24.04 4.00 10.11
N ALA A 351 24.98 3.08 10.31
CA ALA A 351 24.87 2.02 11.30
C ALA A 351 24.77 2.57 12.73
N ALA A 352 25.69 3.45 13.12
CA ALA A 352 25.71 4.09 14.44
C ALA A 352 24.43 4.90 14.69
N PHE A 353 23.96 5.64 13.69
CA PHE A 353 22.68 6.36 13.73
C PHE A 353 21.50 5.41 13.96
N SER A 354 21.40 4.32 13.20
CA SER A 354 20.33 3.33 13.38
C SER A 354 20.35 2.72 14.79
N LEU A 355 21.53 2.41 15.32
CA LEU A 355 21.71 1.87 16.67
C LEU A 355 21.38 2.89 17.76
N ALA A 356 21.74 4.16 17.56
CA ALA A 356 21.40 5.25 18.47
C ALA A 356 19.88 5.45 18.54
N VAL A 357 19.19 5.44 17.40
CA VAL A 357 17.72 5.51 17.34
C VAL A 357 17.08 4.28 17.99
N HIS A 358 17.62 3.08 17.75
CA HIS A 358 17.12 1.83 18.34
C HIS A 358 17.23 1.81 19.87
N SER A 359 18.36 2.27 20.41
CA SER A 359 18.69 2.23 21.84
C SER A 359 18.13 3.40 22.64
N GLY A 360 17.40 4.32 22.00
CA GLY A 360 16.87 5.51 22.68
C GLY A 360 17.98 6.47 23.09
N GLY A 361 18.99 6.65 22.24
CA GLY A 361 19.95 7.75 22.39
C GLY A 361 21.21 7.46 23.19
N SER A 362 21.55 6.21 23.51
CA SER A 362 22.90 5.91 24.03
C SER A 362 23.92 5.96 22.90
N LEU A 363 24.30 7.17 22.49
CA LEU A 363 25.16 7.40 21.34
C LEU A 363 26.55 6.76 21.52
N SER A 364 27.12 6.83 22.72
CA SER A 364 28.42 6.18 23.02
C SER A 364 28.37 4.66 22.88
N ASP A 365 27.29 4.02 23.35
CA ASP A 365 27.15 2.57 23.23
C ASP A 365 26.88 2.19 21.76
N ALA A 366 26.08 2.98 21.04
CA ALA A 366 25.80 2.78 19.64
C ALA A 366 27.06 2.85 18.78
N VAL A 367 27.95 3.82 19.02
CA VAL A 367 29.25 3.95 18.35
C VAL A 367 30.16 2.75 18.64
N LYS A 368 30.27 2.33 19.90
CA LYS A 368 31.07 1.14 20.27
C LYS A 368 30.55 -0.15 19.65
N VAL A 369 29.23 -0.25 19.42
CA VAL A 369 28.63 -1.38 18.71
C VAL A 369 28.89 -1.25 17.20
N ALA A 370 28.81 -0.04 16.64
CA ALA A 370 29.04 0.22 15.21
C ALA A 370 30.46 -0.16 14.78
N TRP A 371 31.48 0.18 15.56
CA TRP A 371 32.87 -0.23 15.31
C TRP A 371 33.10 -1.75 15.28
N ARG A 372 32.21 -2.52 15.92
CA ARG A 372 32.27 -3.99 15.93
C ARG A 372 31.53 -4.64 14.76
N ILE A 373 30.91 -3.86 13.89
CA ILE A 373 30.22 -4.39 12.71
C ILE A 373 31.28 -4.79 11.69
N SER A 374 31.47 -6.10 11.55
CA SER A 374 32.30 -6.71 10.49
C SER A 374 31.49 -7.13 9.27
N GLN A 375 30.19 -6.85 9.25
CA GLN A 375 29.31 -7.23 8.15
C GLN A 375 29.56 -6.32 6.95
N PRO A 376 29.69 -6.86 5.72
CA PRO A 376 29.76 -6.04 4.51
C PRO A 376 28.47 -5.26 4.31
N HIS A 377 28.59 -4.01 3.88
CA HIS A 377 27.48 -3.18 3.45
C HIS A 377 27.22 -3.36 1.95
N ASP A 378 26.03 -2.98 1.50
CA ASP A 378 25.71 -2.94 0.08
C ASP A 378 26.38 -1.73 -0.60
N THR A 379 27.31 -2.00 -1.51
CA THR A 379 28.09 -0.98 -2.23
C THR A 379 27.37 -0.43 -3.47
N SER A 380 26.15 -0.89 -3.78
CA SER A 380 25.39 -0.45 -4.95
C SER A 380 24.65 0.88 -4.73
N PHE A 381 24.59 1.37 -3.50
CA PHE A 381 23.88 2.61 -3.14
C PHE A 381 24.80 3.83 -3.27
N LEU A 382 24.37 4.82 -4.04
CA LEU A 382 25.10 6.08 -4.27
C LEU A 382 24.94 7.06 -3.10
N GLU A 383 23.96 6.81 -2.24
CA GLU A 383 23.69 7.56 -1.01
C GLU A 383 24.66 7.20 0.11
N LEU A 384 25.49 6.17 -0.09
CA LEU A 384 26.56 5.77 0.81
C LEU A 384 27.90 6.24 0.23
N SER A 385 28.67 6.98 1.02
CA SER A 385 30.01 7.40 0.63
C SER A 385 31.01 6.26 0.78
N GLU A 386 32.17 6.39 0.13
CA GLU A 386 33.28 5.46 0.38
C GLU A 386 33.67 5.51 1.88
N PRO A 387 33.92 4.35 2.51
CA PRO A 387 34.35 4.32 3.90
C PRO A 387 35.70 5.01 4.09
N GLY A 388 35.77 6.02 4.96
CA GLY A 388 37.03 6.72 5.23
C GLY A 388 36.86 8.12 5.83
N GLY A 389 37.78 8.50 6.73
CA GLY A 389 37.83 9.83 7.36
C GLY A 389 37.31 9.91 8.81
N LEU A 390 36.98 8.77 9.42
CA LEU A 390 36.52 8.69 10.81
C LEU A 390 37.61 8.12 11.71
N ASP A 391 38.37 9.00 12.35
CA ASP A 391 39.56 8.62 13.14
C ASP A 391 39.27 8.50 14.65
N SER A 392 38.07 8.87 15.10
CA SER A 392 37.73 8.86 16.53
C SER A 392 36.23 8.65 16.80
N ASP A 393 35.93 8.14 18.00
CA ASP A 393 34.56 8.03 18.51
C ASP A 393 33.84 9.40 18.49
N ALA A 394 34.54 10.48 18.81
CA ALA A 394 33.96 11.82 18.85
C ALA A 394 33.55 12.31 17.45
N ALA A 395 34.39 12.09 16.44
CA ALA A 395 34.09 12.44 15.05
C ALA A 395 32.86 11.68 14.55
N LEU A 396 32.78 10.37 14.83
CA LEU A 396 31.63 9.57 14.47
C LEU A 396 30.35 10.00 15.21
N MET A 397 30.43 10.38 16.48
CA MET A 397 29.28 10.92 17.20
C MET A 397 28.75 12.22 16.57
N ASP A 398 29.65 13.11 16.14
CA ASP A 398 29.28 14.38 15.52
C ASP A 398 28.62 14.18 14.15
N GLU A 399 29.16 13.28 13.32
CA GLU A 399 28.54 12.87 12.06
C GLU A 399 27.14 12.25 12.25
N VAL A 400 26.95 11.45 13.30
CA VAL A 400 25.64 10.85 13.62
C VAL A 400 24.63 11.90 14.07
N ILE A 401 25.06 12.89 14.85
CA ILE A 401 24.20 14.02 15.28
C ILE A 401 23.85 14.90 14.08
N ASP A 402 24.83 15.17 13.22
CA ASP A 402 24.63 15.93 11.98
C ASP A 402 23.66 15.22 11.04
N LEU A 403 23.79 13.90 10.86
CA LEU A 403 22.81 13.10 10.12
C LEU A 403 21.41 13.22 10.72
N ALA A 404 21.26 13.18 12.05
CA ALA A 404 19.96 13.38 12.68
C ALA A 404 19.36 14.77 12.40
N ALA A 405 20.20 15.81 12.35
CA ALA A 405 19.79 17.16 11.96
C ALA A 405 19.36 17.22 10.48
N SER A 406 20.14 16.61 9.58
CA SER A 406 19.82 16.52 8.15
C SER A 406 18.53 15.76 7.88
N VAL A 407 18.20 14.71 8.65
CA VAL A 407 16.89 14.02 8.57
C VAL A 407 15.74 14.93 8.97
N LYS A 408 15.91 15.75 10.01
CA LYS A 408 14.89 16.73 10.43
C LYS A 408 14.70 17.84 9.40
N ASP A 409 15.78 18.33 8.79
CA ASP A 409 15.72 19.29 7.69
C ASP A 409 15.05 18.70 6.44
N ALA A 410 15.40 17.46 6.07
CA ALA A 410 14.74 16.73 4.99
C ALA A 410 13.24 16.56 5.22
N LEU A 411 12.81 16.35 6.47
CA LEU A 411 11.40 16.28 6.83
C LEU A 411 10.68 17.63 6.65
N GLN A 412 11.35 18.75 6.96
CA GLN A 412 10.80 20.08 6.68
C GLN A 412 10.64 20.30 5.18
N LYS A 413 11.64 19.91 4.37
CA LYS A 413 11.56 19.94 2.90
C LYS A 413 10.39 19.13 2.33
N LEU A 414 10.12 17.94 2.90
CA LEU A 414 8.97 17.10 2.49
C LEU A 414 7.61 17.72 2.84
N ALA A 415 7.58 18.67 3.78
CA ALA A 415 6.38 19.39 4.21
C ALA A 415 6.30 20.83 3.65
N ASP A 416 7.27 21.26 2.84
CA ASP A 416 7.33 22.60 2.26
C ASP A 416 6.83 22.60 0.81
N GLU A 417 5.76 23.34 0.56
CA GLU A 417 5.10 23.46 -0.75
C GLU A 417 6.02 24.04 -1.83
N ARG A 418 6.85 25.02 -1.48
CA ARG A 418 7.81 25.64 -2.42
C ARG A 418 8.92 24.67 -2.76
N TYR A 419 9.38 23.86 -1.80
CA TYR A 419 10.41 22.87 -2.08
C TYR A 419 9.86 21.74 -2.97
N VAL A 420 8.67 21.22 -2.64
CA VAL A 420 8.01 20.14 -3.39
C VAL A 420 7.70 20.57 -4.83
N SER A 421 7.13 21.75 -5.03
CA SER A 421 6.84 22.29 -6.37
C SER A 421 8.08 22.50 -7.24
N ARG A 422 9.26 22.69 -6.61
CA ARG A 422 10.53 22.87 -7.30
C ARG A 422 11.28 21.57 -7.60
N ALA A 423 10.89 20.45 -7.01
CA ALA A 423 11.62 19.18 -7.11
C ALA A 423 11.82 18.72 -8.56
N LEU A 424 10.82 18.92 -9.42
CA LEU A 424 10.86 18.49 -10.82
C LEU A 424 11.18 19.60 -11.82
N ILE A 425 11.71 20.76 -11.38
CA ILE A 425 12.04 21.89 -12.28
C ILE A 425 13.01 21.50 -13.40
N LYS A 426 13.94 20.59 -13.12
CA LYS A 426 14.90 20.08 -14.12
C LYS A 426 14.25 19.20 -15.20
N TYR A 427 12.97 18.87 -15.06
CA TYR A 427 12.22 17.96 -15.93
C TYR A 427 10.93 18.64 -16.42
N PRO A 428 11.00 19.56 -17.40
CA PRO A 428 9.87 20.38 -17.84
C PRO A 428 8.71 19.57 -18.46
N GLN A 429 8.95 18.31 -18.83
CA GLN A 429 7.91 17.38 -19.32
C GLN A 429 7.11 16.71 -18.18
N ALA A 430 7.58 16.81 -16.93
CA ALA A 430 6.90 16.26 -15.77
C ALA A 430 5.79 17.21 -15.30
N PRO A 431 4.68 16.68 -14.78
CA PRO A 431 3.61 17.53 -14.24
C PRO A 431 4.14 18.35 -13.05
N HIS A 432 3.76 19.62 -12.99
CA HIS A 432 3.96 20.42 -11.79
C HIS A 432 3.01 19.95 -10.69
N SER A 433 3.56 19.67 -9.51
CA SER A 433 2.78 19.32 -8.32
C SER A 433 3.33 20.07 -7.11
N ASP A 434 2.47 20.83 -6.47
CA ASP A 434 2.66 21.48 -5.17
C ASP A 434 2.02 20.67 -4.04
N LEU A 435 1.66 19.41 -4.31
CA LEU A 435 0.89 18.59 -3.38
C LEU A 435 1.72 18.20 -2.15
N VAL A 436 1.48 18.90 -1.04
CA VAL A 436 1.95 18.51 0.29
C VAL A 436 0.81 17.93 1.10
N PHE A 437 0.94 16.67 1.50
CA PHE A 437 -0.03 15.95 2.35
C PHE A 437 0.53 15.52 3.71
N ILE A 438 1.81 15.77 3.97
CA ILE A 438 2.43 15.62 5.30
C ILE A 438 2.10 16.88 6.10
N SER A 439 1.30 16.74 7.16
CA SER A 439 0.91 17.87 8.00
C SER A 439 2.04 18.30 8.94
N LEU A 440 2.03 19.56 9.37
CA LEU A 440 2.97 20.06 10.38
C LEU A 440 2.94 19.21 11.67
N ALA A 441 1.76 18.78 12.11
CA ALA A 441 1.61 17.90 13.27
C ALA A 441 2.31 16.55 13.07
N LEU A 442 2.21 15.97 11.87
CA LEU A 442 2.90 14.73 11.52
C LEU A 442 4.42 14.95 11.45
N THR A 443 4.87 16.06 10.87
CA THR A 443 6.27 16.49 10.84
C THR A 443 6.85 16.60 12.26
N LEU A 444 6.18 17.32 13.16
CA LEU A 444 6.62 17.44 14.55
C LEU A 444 6.68 16.08 15.25
N LYS A 445 5.63 15.25 15.09
CA LYS A 445 5.62 13.89 15.66
C LYS A 445 6.79 13.04 15.14
N VAL A 446 7.10 13.12 13.85
CA VAL A 446 8.22 12.39 13.25
C VAL A 446 9.57 12.93 13.73
N SER A 447 9.74 14.24 13.88
CA SER A 447 10.97 14.83 14.43
C SER A 447 11.32 14.29 15.81
N THR A 448 10.33 14.03 16.68
CA THR A 448 10.57 13.47 18.03
C THR A 448 11.23 12.09 18.03
N ILE A 449 11.12 11.34 16.92
CA ILE A 449 11.77 10.04 16.75
C ILE A 449 13.29 10.20 16.82
N PHE A 450 13.83 11.29 16.29
CA PHE A 450 15.26 11.55 16.19
C PHE A 450 15.83 12.39 17.34
N ASP A 451 15.00 12.95 18.22
CA ASP A 451 15.45 13.75 19.38
C ASP A 451 16.31 12.97 20.39
N CYS A 452 16.26 11.64 20.36
CA CYS A 452 17.13 10.80 21.17
C CYS A 452 18.59 10.83 20.72
N VAL A 453 18.89 11.22 19.47
CA VAL A 453 20.25 11.27 18.94
C VAL A 453 20.92 12.58 19.39
N ARG A 454 21.52 12.54 20.58
CA ARG A 454 22.24 13.68 21.20
C ARG A 454 23.37 13.19 22.09
N ARG A 455 24.29 14.09 22.45
CA ARG A 455 25.33 13.79 23.45
C ARG A 455 24.68 13.63 24.84
N GLY A 456 24.80 12.45 25.44
CA GLY A 456 24.28 12.13 26.78
C GLY A 456 23.32 10.92 26.80
N LYS A 457 22.99 10.41 28.00
CA LYS A 457 22.04 9.29 28.15
C LYS A 457 20.60 9.82 28.31
N GLU A 458 19.65 9.28 27.55
CA GLU A 458 18.22 9.46 27.83
C GLU A 458 17.87 8.69 29.11
N LYS A 459 17.34 9.37 30.14
CA LYS A 459 16.85 8.70 31.36
C LYS A 459 15.54 7.96 31.02
N GLY A 460 15.50 6.64 31.23
CA GLY A 460 14.24 5.87 31.23
C GLY A 460 14.03 4.85 30.09
N PHE A 461 15.04 4.51 29.30
CA PHE A 461 14.88 3.49 28.26
C PHE A 461 15.03 2.06 28.81
N VAL A 462 14.02 1.23 28.61
CA VAL A 462 14.04 -0.21 28.91
C VAL A 462 14.33 -0.97 27.62
N THR A 463 15.47 -1.68 27.58
CA THR A 463 15.82 -2.62 26.51
C THR A 463 14.81 -3.77 26.50
N LYS A 464 13.88 -3.79 25.54
CA LYS A 464 13.05 -4.99 25.28
C LYS A 464 13.89 -6.02 24.48
N PRO A 465 13.63 -7.33 24.63
CA PRO A 465 14.31 -8.37 23.85
C PRO A 465 14.06 -8.20 22.35
N ARG A 466 15.11 -8.48 21.57
CA ARG A 466 15.34 -8.12 20.16
C ARG A 466 14.31 -8.62 19.13
N ASN A 467 13.40 -9.53 19.48
CA ASN A 467 12.73 -10.38 18.47
C ASN A 467 11.21 -10.22 18.32
N LYS A 468 10.47 -9.58 19.23
CA LYS A 468 9.00 -9.48 19.12
C LYS A 468 8.56 -8.05 18.83
N ILE A 469 7.99 -7.85 17.63
CA ILE A 469 7.36 -6.59 17.23
C ILE A 469 6.00 -6.48 17.91
N ASP A 470 5.77 -5.36 18.59
CA ASP A 470 4.48 -5.01 19.17
C ASP A 470 3.66 -4.22 18.14
N TYR A 471 2.84 -4.94 17.38
CA TYR A 471 2.06 -4.35 16.28
C TYR A 471 0.96 -3.41 16.76
N GLU A 472 0.40 -3.61 17.96
CA GLU A 472 -0.59 -2.69 18.54
C GLU A 472 0.04 -1.31 18.75
N SER A 473 1.19 -1.30 19.41
CA SER A 473 1.98 -0.09 19.63
C SER A 473 2.49 0.53 18.32
N LEU A 474 2.84 -0.28 17.32
CA LEU A 474 3.32 0.19 16.01
C LEU A 474 2.22 0.88 15.20
N VAL A 475 0.99 0.35 15.20
CA VAL A 475 -0.17 0.94 14.52
C VAL A 475 -0.58 2.26 15.16
N LEU A 476 -0.49 2.36 16.49
CA LEU A 476 -0.72 3.61 17.23
C LEU A 476 0.42 4.64 17.05
N GLY A 477 1.54 4.20 16.48
CA GLY A 477 2.72 5.05 16.26
C GLY A 477 3.40 5.44 17.56
N GLN A 478 3.45 4.51 18.53
CA GLN A 478 4.20 4.72 19.76
C GLN A 478 5.69 4.87 19.45
N LEU A 479 6.29 5.90 20.04
CA LEU A 479 7.66 6.35 19.76
C LEU A 479 8.69 5.21 19.78
N GLN A 480 8.64 4.37 20.82
CA GLN A 480 9.64 3.32 21.03
C GLN A 480 9.59 2.22 19.95
N GLU A 481 8.39 1.76 19.57
CA GLU A 481 8.27 0.72 18.56
C GLU A 481 8.55 1.27 17.15
N VAL A 482 8.18 2.53 16.87
CA VAL A 482 8.53 3.18 15.60
C VAL A 482 10.06 3.33 15.47
N ARG A 483 10.76 3.80 16.51
CA ARG A 483 12.23 3.89 16.54
C ARG A 483 12.90 2.54 16.27
N ARG A 484 12.44 1.49 16.95
CA ARG A 484 12.96 0.13 16.77
C ARG A 484 12.77 -0.39 15.36
N MET A 485 11.58 -0.24 14.81
CA MET A 485 11.27 -0.69 13.45
C MET A 485 12.06 0.09 12.42
N PHE A 486 12.10 1.42 12.52
CA PHE A 486 12.90 2.27 11.64
C PHE A 486 14.37 1.85 11.62
N ALA A 487 14.99 1.73 12.80
CA ALA A 487 16.38 1.31 12.92
C ALA A 487 16.66 -0.06 12.28
N ARG A 488 15.75 -1.02 12.50
CA ARG A 488 15.85 -2.35 11.90
C ARG A 488 15.77 -2.32 10.38
N ILE A 489 14.83 -1.55 9.82
CA ILE A 489 14.67 -1.39 8.37
C ILE A 489 15.93 -0.81 7.74
N VAL A 490 16.46 0.28 8.32
CA VAL A 490 17.69 0.93 7.83
C VAL A 490 18.86 -0.03 7.89
N PHE A 491 19.06 -0.69 9.04
CA PHE A 491 20.16 -1.63 9.23
C PHE A 491 20.09 -2.81 8.27
N ASP A 492 18.93 -3.46 8.14
CA ASP A 492 18.74 -4.60 7.23
C ASP A 492 18.86 -4.21 5.75
N THR A 493 18.69 -2.92 5.42
CA THR A 493 18.85 -2.43 4.05
C THR A 493 20.32 -2.16 3.73
N VAL A 494 21.06 -1.51 4.63
CA VAL A 494 22.48 -1.18 4.42
C VAL A 494 23.37 -2.41 4.61
N TYR A 495 23.04 -3.26 5.57
CA TYR A 495 23.76 -4.48 5.91
C TYR A 495 22.85 -5.71 5.76
N PRO A 496 22.50 -6.09 4.52
CA PRO A 496 21.58 -7.19 4.30
C PRO A 496 22.16 -8.53 4.80
N PRO A 497 21.34 -9.36 5.46
CA PRO A 497 21.79 -10.63 6.02
C PRO A 497 22.24 -11.64 4.95
N GLU A 498 21.81 -11.49 3.68
CA GLU A 498 22.26 -12.36 2.59
C GLU A 498 23.75 -12.20 2.28
N LEU A 499 24.31 -10.99 2.41
CA LEU A 499 25.75 -10.74 2.21
C LEU A 499 26.62 -11.48 3.24
N LYS A 500 26.09 -11.81 4.43
CA LYS A 500 26.79 -12.66 5.41
C LYS A 500 26.95 -14.10 4.92
N ARG A 501 26.05 -14.61 4.07
CA ARG A 501 26.10 -16.00 3.58
C ARG A 501 27.02 -16.16 2.37
N GLY A 502 27.24 -15.11 1.58
CA GLY A 502 28.14 -15.15 0.42
C GLY A 502 29.60 -15.46 0.76
N ASN A 503 30.07 -15.07 1.96
CA ASN A 503 31.45 -15.29 2.40
C ASN A 503 31.72 -16.69 2.98
N TYR A 504 30.69 -17.55 3.15
CA TYR A 504 30.88 -18.94 3.59
C TYR A 504 30.83 -19.96 2.43
N SER A 505 30.56 -19.52 1.19
CA SER A 505 30.46 -20.41 0.03
C SER A 505 31.69 -20.40 -0.89
N LEU A 506 32.79 -19.74 -0.51
CA LEU A 506 34.01 -19.63 -1.33
C LEU A 506 35.27 -20.29 -0.73
N ASN A 507 35.16 -21.01 0.39
CA ASN A 507 36.30 -21.74 0.99
C ASN A 507 35.99 -23.24 1.19
N GLY A 508 35.62 -23.92 0.12
CA GLY A 508 35.35 -25.36 0.16
C GLY A 508 35.33 -26.00 -1.22
N ASN A 509 36.44 -25.90 -1.95
CA ASN A 509 36.92 -26.93 -2.87
C ASN A 509 38.27 -26.49 -3.45
N SER A 510 39.33 -26.75 -2.69
CA SER A 510 40.63 -27.05 -3.26
C SER A 510 41.29 -28.14 -2.41
N SER A 511 41.84 -29.14 -3.09
CA SER A 511 42.70 -30.23 -2.61
C SER A 511 42.04 -31.60 -2.43
N THR A 512 42.55 -32.52 -3.27
CA THR A 512 42.40 -33.99 -3.40
C THR A 512 41.10 -34.54 -3.93
#